data_AF-A0A926L2L8-F1
#
_entry.id   AF-A0A926L2L8-F1
#
_cell.length_a   1.000
_cell.length_b   1.000
_cell.length_c   1.000
_cell.angle_alpha   90.00
_cell.angle_beta   90.00
_cell.angle_gamma   90.00
#
_symmetry.space_group_name_H-M   'P 1'
#
loop_
_entity.id
_entity.type
_entity.pdbx_description
1 polymer ?
#
loop_
_entity_poly.entity_id
_entity_poly.type
_entity_poly.pdbx_seq_one_letter_code
_entity_poly.pdbx_strand_id
1 'polypeptide(L)'
;MFGRIREAWGRFSAGRRAEGKAEGRPGREARSHNLFEAAATYVSACAEDDQERMDEAAGWVSPEALSFGVNELACRAVIALARERDESPQDVARVLLGLPAV
;
A
#
# COMPACT_ATOMS: atom_id res chain seq x y z
N MET A 1 15.46 6.74 8.09
CA MET A 1 14.53 6.23 9.14
C MET A 1 13.37 5.39 8.57
N PHE A 2 13.49 4.81 7.37
CA PHE A 2 12.42 4.05 6.71
C PHE A 2 12.53 2.51 6.86
N GLY A 3 13.67 2.00 7.35
CA GLY A 3 13.91 0.56 7.48
C GLY A 3 13.04 -0.14 8.53
N ARG A 4 12.70 0.56 9.63
CA ARG A 4 11.94 -0.02 10.75
C ARG A 4 10.45 -0.19 10.44
N ILE A 5 9.90 0.69 9.60
CA ILE A 5 8.50 0.64 9.12
C ILE A 5 8.29 -0.59 8.22
N ARG A 6 9.29 -0.94 7.39
CA ARG A 6 9.27 -2.11 6.51
C ARG A 6 9.17 -3.43 7.28
N GLU A 7 9.87 -3.54 8.40
CA GLU A 7 9.95 -4.76 9.20
C GLU A 7 8.64 -5.04 9.96
N ALA A 8 8.00 -3.98 10.48
CA ALA A 8 6.69 -4.07 11.12
C ALA A 8 5.58 -4.46 10.12
N TRP A 9 5.60 -3.89 8.91
CA TRP A 9 4.65 -4.22 7.84
C TRP A 9 4.84 -5.64 7.28
N GLY A 10 6.09 -6.10 7.14
CA GLY A 10 6.40 -7.46 6.74
C GLY A 10 5.76 -8.50 7.66
N ARG A 11 5.83 -8.27 8.97
CA ARG A 11 5.26 -9.16 9.99
C ARG A 11 3.72 -9.15 10.01
N PHE A 12 3.09 -8.01 9.73
CA PHE A 12 1.62 -7.93 9.59
C PHE A 12 1.10 -8.61 8.31
N SER A 13 1.85 -8.52 7.20
CA SER A 13 1.49 -9.18 5.93
C SER A 13 1.67 -10.70 5.95
N ALA A 14 2.67 -11.20 6.69
CA ALA A 14 2.91 -12.63 6.87
C ALA A 14 1.76 -13.32 7.64
N GLY A 15 1.18 -12.63 8.63
CA GLY A 15 0.03 -13.13 9.38
C GLY A 15 -1.23 -13.34 8.53
N ARG A 16 -1.48 -12.49 7.53
CA ARG A 16 -2.64 -12.62 6.62
C ARG A 16 -2.43 -13.60 5.46
N ARG A 17 -1.18 -13.92 5.09
CA ARG A 17 -0.89 -14.89 4.01
C ARG A 17 -1.22 -16.34 4.39
N ALA A 18 -1.33 -16.65 5.68
CA ALA A 18 -1.61 -18.01 6.15
C ALA A 18 -3.06 -18.47 5.92
N GLU A 19 -4.01 -17.57 5.65
CA GLU A 19 -5.44 -17.90 5.56
C GLU A 19 -5.99 -17.98 4.11
N GLY A 20 -5.17 -17.67 3.11
CA GLY A 20 -5.59 -17.58 1.70
C GLY A 20 -5.06 -18.69 0.80
N LYS A 21 -5.10 -19.95 1.22
CA LYS A 21 -4.67 -21.08 0.38
C LYS A 21 -5.88 -21.74 -0.29
N ALA A 22 -6.40 -21.11 -1.34
CA ALA A 22 -7.37 -21.74 -2.23
C ALA A 22 -6.63 -22.62 -3.25
N GLU A 23 -6.86 -23.93 -3.14
CA GLU A 23 -6.40 -24.98 -4.05
C GLU A 23 -7.27 -25.01 -5.33
N GLY A 24 -6.66 -25.25 -6.50
CA GLY A 24 -7.36 -25.64 -7.74
C GLY A 24 -6.85 -25.00 -9.04
N ARG A 25 -6.10 -25.75 -9.86
CA ARG A 25 -5.71 -25.48 -11.28
C ARG A 25 -6.89 -25.80 -12.25
N PRO A 26 -6.84 -25.59 -13.60
CA PRO A 26 -5.89 -24.88 -14.48
C PRO A 26 -6.57 -23.90 -15.47
N GLY A 27 -5.97 -22.74 -15.72
CA GLY A 27 -6.41 -21.80 -16.76
C GLY A 27 -5.76 -20.45 -16.50
N ARG A 28 -4.61 -20.20 -17.13
CA ARG A 28 -3.87 -18.94 -16.98
C ARG A 28 -4.54 -17.88 -17.86
N GLU A 29 -5.80 -17.58 -17.59
CA GLU A 29 -6.30 -16.23 -17.84
C GLU A 29 -5.54 -15.34 -16.86
N ALA A 30 -4.89 -14.30 -17.36
CA ALA A 30 -4.22 -13.32 -16.54
C ALA A 30 -5.21 -12.88 -15.46
N ARG A 31 -4.97 -13.29 -14.20
CA ARG A 31 -5.79 -12.85 -13.08
C ARG A 31 -5.80 -11.33 -13.17
N SER A 32 -6.95 -10.74 -13.46
CA SER A 32 -7.10 -9.30 -13.44
C SER A 32 -6.56 -8.82 -12.11
N HIS A 33 -5.50 -8.03 -12.14
CA HIS A 33 -4.89 -7.52 -10.93
C HIS A 33 -5.95 -6.75 -10.17
N ASN A 34 -6.12 -7.07 -8.89
CA ASN A 34 -7.13 -6.40 -8.10
C ASN A 34 -6.68 -4.95 -7.81
N LEU A 35 -7.64 -4.05 -7.63
CA LEU A 35 -7.38 -2.62 -7.42
C LEU A 35 -6.38 -2.36 -6.27
N PHE A 36 -6.49 -3.11 -5.18
CA PHE A 36 -5.60 -2.92 -4.02
C PHE A 36 -4.17 -3.42 -4.28
N GLU A 37 -4.02 -4.44 -5.13
CA GLU A 37 -2.72 -4.94 -5.59
C GLU A 37 -2.04 -3.94 -6.54
N ALA A 38 -2.81 -3.33 -7.44
CA ALA A 38 -2.31 -2.24 -8.28
C ALA A 38 -1.84 -1.06 -7.43
N ALA A 39 -2.67 -0.60 -6.48
CA ALA A 39 -2.31 0.51 -5.59
C ALA A 39 -1.10 0.20 -4.71
N ALA A 40 -1.02 -1.01 -4.13
CA ALA A 40 0.12 -1.42 -3.31
C ALA A 40 1.42 -1.48 -4.13
N THR A 41 1.34 -2.01 -5.36
CA THR A 41 2.50 -2.08 -6.26
C THR A 41 2.93 -0.69 -6.70
N TYR A 42 1.98 0.15 -7.14
CA TYR A 42 2.25 1.52 -7.58
C TYR A 42 2.88 2.36 -6.47
N VAL A 43 2.31 2.38 -5.27
CA VAL A 43 2.84 3.19 -4.14
C VAL A 43 4.20 2.68 -3.66
N SER A 44 4.43 1.37 -3.68
CA SER A 44 5.75 0.82 -3.32
C SER A 44 6.79 1.20 -4.38
N ALA A 45 6.45 1.11 -5.67
CA ALA A 45 7.32 1.54 -6.76
C ALA A 45 7.63 3.04 -6.70
N CYS A 46 6.64 3.90 -6.39
CA CYS A 46 6.86 5.33 -6.13
C CYS A 46 7.86 5.57 -4.98
N ALA A 47 7.80 4.76 -3.92
CA ALA A 47 8.72 4.89 -2.78
C ALA A 47 10.14 4.36 -3.07
N GLU A 48 10.28 3.55 -4.13
CA GLU A 48 11.54 2.95 -4.59
C GLU A 48 12.11 3.64 -5.84
N ASP A 49 11.46 4.70 -6.33
CA ASP A 49 11.77 5.39 -7.58
C ASP A 49 11.83 4.44 -8.82
N ASP A 50 11.01 3.38 -8.82
CA ASP A 50 10.94 2.38 -9.89
C ASP A 50 9.86 2.75 -10.92
N GLN A 51 10.25 3.56 -11.91
CA GLN A 51 9.35 4.08 -12.93
C GLN A 51 8.73 2.98 -13.81
N GLU A 52 9.48 1.94 -14.16
CA GLU A 52 8.98 0.84 -15.00
C GLU A 52 7.83 0.12 -14.30
N ARG A 53 8.00 -0.15 -13.00
CA ARG A 53 6.99 -0.82 -12.18
C ARG A 53 5.80 0.08 -11.85
N MET A 54 6.01 1.39 -11.76
CA MET A 54 4.91 2.36 -11.67
C MET A 54 4.02 2.29 -12.91
N ASP A 55 4.63 2.32 -14.10
CA ASP A 55 3.91 2.28 -15.38
C ASP A 55 3.17 0.94 -15.56
N GLU A 56 3.80 -0.18 -15.18
CA GLU A 56 3.17 -1.50 -15.18
C GLU A 56 1.90 -1.51 -14.30
N ALA A 57 2.03 -1.09 -13.03
CA ALA A 57 0.92 -1.10 -12.09
C ALA A 57 -0.22 -0.14 -12.49
N ALA A 58 0.12 0.98 -13.11
CA ALA A 58 -0.87 1.93 -13.62
C ALA A 58 -1.68 1.37 -14.78
N GLY A 59 -1.12 0.42 -15.56
CA GLY A 59 -1.82 -0.26 -16.65
C GLY A 59 -2.79 -1.36 -16.20
N TRP A 60 -2.77 -1.74 -14.92
CA TRP A 60 -3.59 -2.85 -14.41
C TRP A 60 -5.06 -2.51 -14.18
N VAL A 61 -5.36 -1.24 -13.89
CA VAL A 61 -6.71 -0.75 -13.55
C VAL A 61 -6.95 0.64 -14.14
N SER A 62 -8.19 1.12 -14.10
CA SER A 62 -8.45 2.50 -14.55
C SER A 62 -7.74 3.53 -13.65
N PRO A 63 -7.43 4.73 -14.15
CA PRO A 63 -6.84 5.80 -13.34
C PRO A 63 -7.67 6.15 -12.09
N GLU A 64 -9.00 6.11 -12.20
CA GLU A 64 -9.93 6.37 -11.10
C GLU A 64 -9.86 5.26 -10.04
N ALA A 65 -9.79 4.00 -10.48
CA ALA A 65 -9.59 2.85 -9.62
C ALA A 65 -8.25 2.92 -8.87
N LEU A 66 -7.17 3.26 -9.58
CA LEU A 66 -5.86 3.43 -8.95
C LEU A 66 -5.88 4.56 -7.93
N SER A 67 -6.46 5.71 -8.27
CA SER A 67 -6.58 6.87 -7.36
C SER A 67 -7.35 6.52 -6.09
N PHE A 68 -8.46 5.79 -6.23
CA PHE A 68 -9.21 5.27 -5.08
C PHE A 68 -8.34 4.35 -4.20
N GLY A 69 -7.61 3.42 -4.81
CA GLY A 69 -6.74 2.49 -4.09
C GLY A 69 -5.59 3.18 -3.36
N VAL A 70 -4.97 4.19 -3.98
CA VAL A 70 -3.91 5.00 -3.38
C VAL A 70 -4.44 5.79 -2.18
N ASN A 71 -5.61 6.42 -2.31
CA ASN A 71 -6.23 7.16 -1.22
C ASN A 71 -6.58 6.24 -0.03
N GLU A 72 -7.15 5.08 -0.29
CA GLU A 72 -7.47 4.09 0.75
C GLU A 72 -6.21 3.57 1.45
N LEU A 73 -5.14 3.30 0.69
CA LEU A 73 -3.85 2.89 1.25
C LEU A 73 -3.26 3.99 2.15
N ALA A 74 -3.31 5.25 1.71
CA ALA A 74 -2.85 6.40 2.50
C ALA A 74 -3.64 6.54 3.82
N CYS A 75 -4.98 6.45 3.77
CA CYS A 75 -5.81 6.49 4.98
C CYS A 75 -5.46 5.37 5.96
N ARG A 76 -5.32 4.14 5.47
CA ARG A 76 -4.93 2.99 6.31
C ARG A 76 -3.54 3.16 6.92
N ALA A 77 -2.59 3.65 6.15
CA ALA A 77 -1.23 3.91 6.64
C ALA A 77 -1.22 4.95 7.76
N VAL A 78 -1.93 6.07 7.58
CA VAL A 78 -2.03 7.13 8.59
C VAL A 78 -2.70 6.61 9.86
N ILE A 79 -3.82 5.88 9.76
CA ILE A 79 -4.52 5.31 10.92
C ILE A 79 -3.64 4.33 11.68
N ALA A 80 -2.91 3.47 10.96
CA ALA A 80 -1.99 2.52 11.57
C ALA A 80 -0.85 3.24 12.31
N LEU A 81 -0.20 4.20 11.67
CA LEU A 81 0.88 4.99 12.24
C LEU A 81 0.44 5.83 13.44
N ALA A 82 -0.73 6.45 13.38
CA ALA A 82 -1.32 7.22 14.49
C ALA A 82 -1.48 6.34 15.73
N ARG A 83 -2.00 5.12 15.56
CA ARG A 83 -2.13 4.15 16.66
C ARG A 83 -0.79 3.67 17.20
N GLU A 84 0.20 3.46 16.32
CA GLU A 84 1.55 3.05 16.74
C GLU A 84 2.28 4.15 17.54
N ARG A 85 1.98 5.42 17.27
CA ARG A 85 2.62 6.58 17.90
C ARG A 85 1.84 7.20 19.05
N ASP A 86 0.61 6.75 19.29
CA ASP A 86 -0.35 7.40 20.18
C ASP A 86 -0.55 8.90 19.83
N GLU A 87 -0.55 9.20 18.53
CA GLU A 87 -0.71 10.54 17.97
C GLU A 87 -2.04 10.65 17.23
N SER A 88 -2.52 11.88 16.99
CA SER A 88 -3.70 12.07 16.14
C SER A 88 -3.37 11.76 14.66
N PRO A 89 -4.32 11.23 13.86
CA PRO A 89 -4.13 11.06 12.43
C PRO A 89 -3.71 12.35 11.70
N GLN A 90 -4.19 13.49 12.18
CA GLN A 90 -3.87 14.80 11.63
C GLN A 90 -2.39 15.14 11.85
N ASP A 91 -1.86 14.93 13.05
CA ASP A 91 -0.45 15.22 13.37
C ASP A 91 0.48 14.31 12.57
N VAL A 92 0.17 13.01 12.49
CA VAL A 92 0.93 12.06 11.67
C VAL A 92 0.95 12.47 10.20
N ALA A 93 -0.21 12.83 9.63
CA ALA A 93 -0.30 13.25 8.23
C ALA A 93 0.54 14.51 7.96
N ARG A 94 0.48 15.50 8.87
CA ARG A 94 1.28 16.72 8.77
C ARG A 94 2.79 16.43 8.81
N VAL A 95 3.22 15.59 9.76
CA VAL A 95 4.62 15.17 9.90
C VAL A 95 5.11 14.44 8.65
N LEU A 96 4.32 13.51 8.11
CA LEU A 96 4.69 12.79 6.88
C LEU A 96 4.85 13.72 5.67
N LEU A 97 4.11 14.83 5.63
CA LEU A 97 4.17 15.83 4.58
C LEU A 97 5.14 16.99 4.88
N GLY A 98 5.88 16.94 5.99
CA GLY A 98 6.81 18.01 6.38
C GLY A 98 6.13 19.34 6.75
N LEU A 99 4.85 19.30 7.11
CA LEU A 99 4.09 20.48 7.53
C LEU A 99 4.38 20.82 9.00
N PRO A 100 4.34 22.11 9.40
CA PRO A 100 4.60 22.51 10.79
C PRO A 100 3.56 21.92 11.75
N ALA A 101 3.96 21.60 12.97
CA ALA A 101 3.01 21.25 14.04
C ALA A 101 2.10 22.45 14.35
N VAL A 102 0.87 22.17 14.79
CA VAL A 102 -0.10 23.21 15.20
C VAL A 102 0.14 23.59 16.65
#